data_AF-A0AAD3MD72-F1
#
_entry.id   AF-A0AAD3MD72-F1
#
_cell.length_a   1.000
_cell.length_b   1.000
_cell.length_c   1.000
_cell.angle_alpha   90.00
_cell.angle_beta   90.00
_cell.angle_gamma   90.00
#
_symmetry.space_group_name_H-M   'P 1'
#
loop_
_entity.id
_entity.type
_entity.pdbx_description
1 polymer ?
#
loop_
_entity_poly.entity_id
_entity_poly.type
_entity_poly.pdbx_seq_one_letter_code
_entity_poly.pdbx_strand_id
1 'polypeptide(L)'
;AKYCYTRHTIDVEGDSVSVTKRCVALEDCLSTGCTEMDHEGKKVCTACCEGNICNLPVPWNETDAIFTTTSPLSSAVGLSQSHTVTFSLIITSLIVSSGV
;
A
#
# COMPACT_ATOMS: atom_id res chain seq x y z
N ALA A 1 -10.79 9.11 -6.59
CA ALA A 1 -10.44 7.69 -6.43
C ALA A 1 -9.82 7.20 -7.73
N LYS A 2 -8.66 6.53 -7.66
CA LYS A 2 -7.88 6.08 -8.83
C LYS A 2 -7.90 4.55 -8.99
N TYR A 3 -8.09 3.83 -7.90
CA TYR A 3 -7.99 2.37 -7.85
C TYR A 3 -9.32 1.74 -7.48
N CYS A 4 -9.53 0.51 -7.93
CA CYS A 4 -10.61 -0.34 -7.47
C CYS A 4 -10.08 -1.30 -6.41
N TYR A 5 -10.71 -1.29 -5.23
CA TYR A 5 -10.39 -2.13 -4.09
C TYR A 5 -11.37 -3.30 -4.02
N THR A 6 -10.88 -4.49 -3.64
CA THR A 6 -11.69 -5.64 -3.27
C THR A 6 -11.19 -6.24 -1.98
N ARG A 7 -12.10 -6.48 -1.03
CA ARG A 7 -11.87 -7.28 0.17
C ARG A 7 -12.82 -8.46 0.18
N HIS A 8 -12.27 -9.66 0.32
CA HIS A 8 -12.99 -10.92 0.37
C HIS A 8 -12.75 -11.59 1.71
N THR A 9 -13.83 -11.90 2.43
CA THR A 9 -13.77 -12.73 3.63
C THR A 9 -14.23 -14.13 3.28
N ILE A 10 -13.40 -15.10 3.61
CA ILE A 10 -13.54 -16.52 3.33
C ILE A 10 -13.58 -17.25 4.68
N ASP A 11 -14.43 -18.26 4.82
CA ASP A 11 -14.46 -19.07 6.04
C ASP A 11 -13.42 -20.22 6.00
N VAL A 12 -13.43 -21.04 7.05
CA VAL A 12 -12.53 -22.19 7.22
C VAL A 12 -12.72 -23.27 6.16
N GLU A 13 -13.91 -23.37 5.56
CA GLU A 13 -14.26 -24.36 4.54
C GLU A 13 -13.83 -23.88 3.13
N GLY A 14 -13.49 -22.60 3.02
CA GLY A 14 -13.11 -21.97 1.77
C GLY A 14 -14.29 -21.29 1.07
N ASP A 15 -15.44 -21.13 1.74
CA ASP A 15 -16.62 -20.51 1.18
C ASP A 15 -16.62 -18.99 1.37
N SER A 16 -17.28 -18.29 0.45
CA SER A 16 -17.37 -16.84 0.48
C SER A 16 -18.34 -16.37 1.55
N VAL A 17 -17.84 -15.64 2.54
CA VAL A 17 -18.65 -15.03 3.60
C VAL A 17 -19.12 -13.63 3.18
N SER A 18 -18.20 -12.82 2.64
CA SER A 18 -18.53 -11.47 2.17
C SER A 18 -17.53 -10.92 1.16
N VAL A 19 -18.02 -10.12 0.22
CA VAL A 19 -17.20 -9.39 -0.75
C VAL A 19 -17.57 -7.92 -0.72
N THR A 20 -16.58 -7.06 -0.48
CA THR A 20 -16.75 -5.59 -0.52
C THR A 20 -15.88 -5.00 -1.62
N LYS A 21 -16.48 -4.19 -2.50
CA LYS A 21 -15.81 -3.51 -3.61
C LYS A 21 -16.06 -2.00 -3.51
N ARG A 22 -15.02 -1.18 -3.70
CA ARG A 22 -15.12 0.29 -3.68
C ARG A 22 -14.03 0.94 -4.51
N CYS A 23 -14.26 2.18 -4.95
CA CYS A 23 -13.22 3.00 -5.55
C CYS A 23 -12.45 3.72 -4.43
N VAL A 24 -11.12 3.69 -4.49
CA VAL A 24 -10.24 4.15 -3.39
C VAL A 24 -9.09 5.03 -3.88
N ALA A 25 -8.39 5.65 -2.92
CA ALA A 25 -7.13 6.36 -3.13
C ALA A 25 -5.94 5.40 -2.96
N LEU A 26 -4.71 5.88 -3.10
CA LEU A 26 -3.53 5.01 -3.12
C LEU A 26 -3.27 4.34 -1.76
N GLU A 27 -3.44 5.12 -0.70
CA GLU A 27 -3.22 4.75 0.69
C GLU A 27 -4.00 3.49 1.11
N ASP A 28 -5.20 3.29 0.58
CA ASP A 28 -6.03 2.10 0.81
C ASP A 28 -5.49 0.83 0.13
N CYS A 29 -4.62 0.98 -0.89
CA CYS A 29 -4.09 -0.11 -1.70
C CYS A 29 -2.65 -0.52 -1.32
N LEU A 30 -2.04 0.14 -0.33
CA LEU A 30 -0.69 -0.18 0.13
C LEU A 30 -0.64 -1.45 1.00
N SER A 31 -1.79 -1.99 1.40
CA SER A 31 -1.93 -3.22 2.18
C SER A 31 -2.84 -4.21 1.45
N THR A 32 -2.25 -4.91 0.46
CA THR A 32 -2.86 -6.07 -0.21
C THR A 32 -2.23 -7.36 0.30
N GLY A 33 -2.92 -8.48 0.09
CA GLY A 33 -2.51 -9.81 0.57
C GLY A 33 -3.67 -10.51 1.28
N CYS A 34 -3.42 -11.70 1.79
CA CYS A 34 -4.35 -12.38 2.68
C CYS A 34 -3.87 -12.37 4.13
N THR A 35 -4.81 -12.44 5.06
CA THR A 35 -4.51 -12.52 6.50
C THR A 35 -5.52 -13.46 7.14
N GLU A 36 -5.00 -14.39 7.94
CA GLU A 36 -5.81 -15.28 8.76
C GLU A 36 -6.28 -14.54 10.01
N MET A 37 -7.56 -14.71 10.37
CA MET A 37 -8.15 -14.17 11.58
C MET A 37 -8.14 -15.26 12.66
N ASP A 38 -7.15 -15.21 13.54
CA ASP A 38 -6.80 -16.25 14.53
C ASP A 38 -7.97 -16.74 15.41
N HIS A 39 -9.01 -15.92 15.61
CA HIS A 39 -10.12 -16.24 16.52
C HIS A 39 -11.36 -16.84 15.85
N GLU A 40 -11.51 -16.68 14.53
CA GLU A 40 -12.71 -17.13 13.80
C GLU A 40 -12.39 -18.12 12.68
N GLY A 41 -11.11 -18.38 12.42
CA GLY A 41 -10.66 -19.22 11.31
C GLY A 41 -10.98 -18.64 9.94
N LYS A 42 -11.30 -17.34 9.87
CA LYS A 42 -11.62 -16.67 8.62
C LYS A 42 -10.35 -16.14 7.97
N LYS A 43 -10.28 -16.24 6.65
CA LYS A 43 -9.24 -15.62 5.84
C LYS A 43 -9.78 -14.36 5.19
N VAL A 44 -9.03 -13.27 5.24
CA VAL A 44 -9.38 -12.02 4.55
C VAL A 44 -8.35 -11.73 3.48
N CYS A 45 -8.77 -11.72 2.22
CA CYS A 45 -7.92 -11.39 1.08
C CYS A 45 -8.27 -10.02 0.50
N THR A 46 -7.26 -9.19 0.27
CA THR A 46 -7.41 -7.83 -0.23
C THR A 46 -6.59 -7.63 -1.51
N ALA A 47 -7.23 -7.11 -2.55
CA ALA A 47 -6.61 -6.79 -3.83
C ALA A 47 -6.97 -5.39 -4.31
N CYS A 48 -6.07 -4.77 -5.07
CA CYS A 48 -6.31 -3.50 -5.75
C CYS A 48 -5.92 -3.57 -7.21
N CYS A 49 -6.64 -2.83 -8.05
CA CYS A 49 -6.29 -2.69 -9.47
C CYS A 49 -6.52 -1.26 -9.97
N GLU A 50 -5.78 -0.89 -11.01
CA GLU A 50 -5.98 0.34 -11.78
C GLU A 50 -6.69 0.02 -13.11
N GLY A 51 -7.76 0.74 -13.41
CA GLY A 51 -8.51 0.60 -14.66
C GLY A 51 -10.03 0.56 -14.47
N ASN A 52 -10.77 0.65 -15.56
CA ASN A 52 -12.24 0.63 -15.53
C ASN A 52 -12.74 -0.80 -15.29
N ILE A 53 -13.56 -1.01 -14.24
CA ILE A 53 -14.15 -2.32 -13.89
C ILE A 53 -13.07 -3.41 -13.74
N CYS A 54 -11.85 -3.04 -13.36
CA CYS A 54 -10.73 -3.98 -13.29
C CYS A 54 -10.90 -5.01 -12.16
N ASN A 55 -11.69 -4.69 -11.14
CA ASN A 55 -11.94 -5.55 -9.99
C ASN A 55 -13.16 -6.46 -10.19
N LEU A 56 -13.40 -6.93 -11.41
CA LEU A 56 -14.41 -7.96 -11.65
C LEU A 56 -14.06 -9.28 -10.92
N PRO A 57 -12.81 -9.77 -10.93
CA PRO A 57 -12.41 -10.93 -10.12
C PRO A 57 -12.45 -10.65 -8.62
N VAL A 58 -12.44 -11.71 -7.82
CA VAL A 58 -12.37 -11.68 -6.36
C VAL A 58 -11.12 -12.46 -5.92
N PRO A 59 -10.28 -11.93 -5.01
CA PRO A 59 -9.07 -12.61 -4.57
C PRO A 59 -9.41 -13.76 -3.60
N TRP A 60 -8.78 -14.92 -3.80
CA TRP A 60 -8.94 -16.12 -2.97
C TRP A 60 -7.68 -16.47 -2.19
N ASN A 61 -6.51 -16.06 -2.69
CA ASN A 61 -5.19 -16.47 -2.24
C ASN A 61 -4.18 -15.32 -2.28
N GLU A 62 -2.95 -15.57 -1.80
CA GLU A 62 -1.89 -14.55 -1.81
C GLU A 62 -1.50 -14.11 -3.22
N THR A 63 -1.60 -15.03 -4.19
CA THR A 63 -1.17 -14.78 -5.57
C THR A 63 -2.08 -13.78 -6.30
N ASP A 64 -3.38 -13.79 -6.01
CA ASP A 64 -4.37 -12.89 -6.59
C ASP A 64 -4.74 -11.72 -5.68
N ALA A 65 -4.37 -11.77 -4.39
CA ALA A 65 -4.45 -10.66 -3.44
C ALA A 65 -3.30 -9.64 -3.61
N ILE A 66 -3.16 -9.07 -4.81
CA ILE A 66 -2.07 -8.14 -5.13
C ILE A 66 -2.59 -6.74 -5.46
N PHE A 67 -1.67 -5.78 -5.50
CA PHE A 67 -1.91 -4.46 -6.09
C PHE A 67 -1.35 -4.40 -7.52
N THR A 68 -2.24 -4.36 -8.52
CA THR A 68 -1.88 -4.19 -9.94
C THR A 68 -2.10 -2.74 -10.39
N THR A 69 -1.02 -2.04 -10.73
CA THR A 69 -1.05 -0.66 -11.21
C THR A 69 -0.30 -0.54 -12.53
N THR A 70 -0.82 0.24 -13.48
CA THR A 70 -0.16 0.49 -14.78
C THR A 70 0.55 1.84 -14.77
N SER A 71 0.10 2.76 -13.93
CA SER A 71 0.81 3.99 -13.62
C SER A 71 1.98 3.72 -12.67
N PRO A 72 3.14 4.38 -12.85
CA PRO A 72 4.20 4.38 -11.85
C PRO A 72 3.66 4.89 -10.52
N LEU A 73 4.03 4.20 -9.44
CA LEU A 73 3.69 4.63 -8.10
C LEU A 73 4.48 5.90 -7.81
N SER A 74 3.80 7.04 -7.73
CA SER A 74 4.39 8.34 -7.41
C SER A 74 4.84 8.42 -5.94
N SER A 75 5.58 7.43 -5.47
CA SER A 75 6.10 7.32 -4.10
C SER A 75 7.61 7.11 -4.13
N ALA A 76 8.30 7.73 -5.08
CA ALA A 76 9.54 8.37 -4.72
C ALA A 76 9.16 9.80 -4.36
N VAL A 77 8.70 10.03 -3.12
CA VAL A 77 9.26 11.16 -2.39
C VAL A 77 10.73 10.81 -2.30
N GLY A 78 11.48 11.05 -3.38
CA GLY A 78 12.92 11.19 -3.25
C GLY A 78 13.04 12.14 -2.09
N LEU A 79 13.75 11.72 -1.02
CA LEU A 79 14.17 12.62 0.02
C LEU A 79 14.51 13.90 -0.72
N SER A 80 13.65 14.93 -0.61
CA SER A 80 13.97 16.21 -1.18
C SER A 80 15.28 16.49 -0.48
N GLN A 81 16.37 16.40 -1.24
CA GLN A 81 17.71 16.56 -0.73
C GLN A 81 17.71 18.02 -0.32
N SER A 82 17.30 18.23 0.92
CA SER A 82 17.01 19.53 1.47
C SER A 82 18.38 20.12 1.63
N HIS A 83 18.81 20.84 0.59
CA HIS A 83 20.09 21.53 0.54
C HIS A 83 20.27 22.32 1.84
N THR A 84 19.18 22.80 2.44
CA THR A 84 19.12 23.43 3.76
C THR A 84 19.72 22.56 4.87
N VAL A 85 19.38 21.28 5.00
CA VAL A 85 19.93 20.39 6.04
C VAL A 85 21.42 20.13 5.80
N THR A 86 21.82 19.93 4.54
CA THR A 86 23.23 19.72 4.19
C THR A 86 24.07 20.98 4.44
N PHE A 87 23.56 22.16 4.10
CA PHE A 87 24.22 23.45 4.37
C PHE A 87 24.32 23.73 5.87
N SER A 88 23.29 23.45 6.67
CA SER A 88 23.34 23.63 8.12
C SER A 88 24.44 22.80 8.77
N LEU A 89 24.61 21.54 8.38
CA LEU A 89 25.66 20.67 8.92
C LEU A 89 27.07 21.17 8.55
N ILE A 90 27.26 21.67 7.33
CA ILE A 90 28.55 22.23 6.86
C ILE A 90 28.88 23.53 7.61
N ILE A 91 27.91 24.40 7.84
CA ILE A 91 28.13 25.65 8.58
C ILE A 91 28.51 25.34 10.03
N THR A 92 27.82 24.40 10.69
CA THR A 92 28.13 24.04 12.08
C THR A 92 29.53 23.44 12.22
N SER A 93 29.98 22.61 11.27
CA SER A 93 31.32 22.03 11.33
C SER A 93 32.41 23.09 11.10
N LEU A 94 32.20 24.03 10.17
CA LEU A 94 33.12 25.15 9.95
C LEU A 94 33.25 26.07 11.17
N ILE A 95 32.15 26.37 11.86
CA ILE A 95 32.16 27.19 13.09
C ILE A 95 32.97 26.50 14.21
N VAL A 96 32.70 25.21 14.45
CA VAL A 96 33.42 24.42 15.46
C VAL A 96 34.92 24.28 15.13
N SER A 97 35.26 24.15 13.84
CA SER A 97 36.65 24.09 13.38
C SER A 97 37.39 25.42 13.53
N SER A 98 36.66 26.55 13.50
CA SER A 98 37.21 27.90 13.56
C SER A 98 37.38 28.42 14.98
N GLY A 99 36.90 27.68 16.01
CA GLY A 99 37.15 27.99 17.41
C GLY A 99 36.63 29.36 17.88
N VAL A 100 35.44 29.76 17.43
CA VAL A 100 34.64 30.82 18.09
C VAL A 100 33.87 30.22 19.25
#